data_AF-A0A7L5XUA3-F1
#
_entry.id   AF-A0A7L5XUA3-F1
#
_cell.length_a   1.000
_cell.length_b   1.000
_cell.length_c   1.000
_cell.angle_alpha   90.00
_cell.angle_beta   90.00
_cell.angle_gamma   90.00
#
_symmetry.space_group_name_H-M   'P 1'
#
loop_
_entity.id
_entity.type
_entity.pdbx_description
1 polymer ?
#
loop_
_entity_poly.entity_id
_entity_poly.type
_entity_poly.pdbx_seq_one_letter_code
_entity_poly.pdbx_strand_id
1 'polypeptide(L)'
;MSLESSIAALTTQAGLLLDLPGQIAATANAKLAGFAAQFKTRQDSMLTLFHVDQALGSDAATGALDAPLKLLDEALRRTPAGGGCTVRLLKLHAVGGHHDLQQIPADRVARRHQA
;
A
#
# COMPACT_ATOMS: atom_id res chain seq x y z
N MET A 1 16.87 30.58 -47.77
CA MET A 1 16.02 29.42 -47.43
C MET A 1 14.87 29.38 -48.43
N SER A 2 14.59 28.24 -49.05
CA SER A 2 13.47 28.09 -50.00
C SER A 2 12.14 28.00 -49.25
N LEU A 3 11.07 28.53 -49.84
CA LEU A 3 9.70 28.39 -49.34
C LEU A 3 9.30 26.93 -49.15
N GLU A 4 9.80 26.03 -50.00
CA GLU A 4 9.55 24.59 -49.90
C GLU A 4 10.11 23.99 -48.61
N SER A 5 11.28 24.47 -48.17
CA SER A 5 11.89 24.07 -46.90
C SER A 5 11.07 24.57 -45.70
N SER A 6 10.50 25.77 -45.78
CA SER A 6 9.65 26.33 -44.72
C SER A 6 8.30 25.61 -44.63
N ILE A 7 7.72 25.22 -45.76
CA ILE A 7 6.47 24.45 -45.81
C ILE A 7 6.68 23.06 -45.20
N ALA A 8 7.76 22.36 -45.56
CA ALA A 8 8.07 21.04 -44.99
C ALA A 8 8.27 21.09 -43.46
N ALA A 9 8.95 22.13 -42.96
CA ALA A 9 9.11 22.34 -41.52
C ALA A 9 7.77 22.59 -40.81
N LEU A 10 6.89 23.40 -41.40
CA LEU A 10 5.57 23.68 -40.86
C LEU A 10 4.67 22.44 -40.84
N THR A 11 4.69 21.62 -41.90
CA THR A 11 3.93 20.36 -41.96
C THR A 11 4.41 19.38 -40.89
N THR A 12 5.71 19.33 -40.63
CA THR A 12 6.29 18.49 -39.57
C THR A 12 5.83 18.96 -38.18
N GLN A 13 5.90 20.26 -37.90
CA GLN A 13 5.40 20.82 -36.63
C GLN A 13 3.88 20.64 -36.46
N ALA A 14 3.10 20.81 -37.53
CA ALA A 14 1.65 20.58 -37.50
C ALA A 14 1.33 19.11 -37.20
N GLY A 15 2.08 18.16 -37.77
CA GLY A 15 1.96 16.73 -37.45
C GLY A 15 2.22 16.41 -35.98
N LEU A 16 3.25 17.02 -35.39
CA LEU A 16 3.54 16.88 -33.95
C LEU A 16 2.43 17.45 -33.06
N LEU A 17 1.84 18.59 -33.45
CA LEU A 17 0.72 19.19 -32.73
C LEU A 17 -0.56 18.35 -32.82
N LEU A 18 -0.79 17.70 -33.96
CA LEU A 18 -1.91 16.78 -34.17
C LEU A 18 -1.78 15.48 -33.35
N ASP A 19 -0.56 15.02 -33.11
CA ASP A 19 -0.29 13.80 -32.33
C ASP A 19 -0.28 14.05 -30.80
N LEU A 20 -0.01 15.28 -30.37
CA LEU A 20 0.09 15.68 -28.97
C LEU A 20 -1.11 15.22 -28.10
N PRO A 21 -2.39 15.36 -28.51
CA PRO A 21 -3.52 14.90 -27.72
C PRO A 21 -3.49 13.37 -27.47
N GLY A 22 -3.06 12.60 -28.46
CA GLY A 22 -2.89 11.15 -28.33
C GLY A 22 -1.80 10.78 -27.32
N GLN A 23 -0.66 11.47 -27.38
CA GLN A 23 0.44 11.27 -26.43
C GLN A 23 0.06 11.66 -24.99
N ILE A 24 -0.67 12.78 -24.82
CA ILE A 24 -1.18 13.22 -23.52
C ILE A 24 -2.15 12.18 -22.95
N ALA A 25 -3.11 11.71 -23.75
CA ALA A 25 -4.08 10.71 -23.33
C ALA A 25 -3.40 9.39 -22.95
N ALA A 26 -2.45 8.90 -23.75
CA ALA A 26 -1.70 7.69 -23.46
C ALA A 26 -0.90 7.81 -22.15
N THR A 27 -0.21 8.94 -21.95
CA THR A 27 0.56 9.21 -20.73
C THR A 27 -0.34 9.32 -19.49
N ALA A 28 -1.47 10.00 -19.61
CA ALA A 28 -2.44 10.14 -18.53
C ALA A 28 -3.02 8.78 -18.13
N ASN A 29 -3.43 7.97 -19.12
CA ASN A 29 -3.96 6.63 -18.88
C ASN A 29 -2.92 5.70 -18.22
N ALA A 30 -1.66 5.76 -18.66
CA ALA A 30 -0.59 4.99 -18.03
C ALA A 30 -0.38 5.37 -16.56
N LYS A 31 -0.39 6.68 -16.25
CA LYS A 31 -0.27 7.17 -14.87
C LYS A 31 -1.47 6.77 -14.00
N LEU A 32 -2.68 6.89 -14.54
CA LEU A 32 -3.91 6.48 -13.83
C LEU A 32 -3.92 4.98 -13.53
N ALA A 33 -3.55 4.15 -14.51
CA ALA A 33 -3.45 2.71 -14.33
C ALA A 33 -2.38 2.35 -13.28
N GLY A 34 -1.22 3.00 -13.33
CA GLY A 34 -0.16 2.83 -12.33
C GLY A 34 -0.61 3.22 -10.92
N PHE A 35 -1.31 4.34 -10.78
CA PHE A 35 -1.85 4.78 -9.50
C PHE A 35 -2.91 3.81 -8.95
N ALA A 36 -3.85 3.38 -9.78
CA ALA A 36 -4.89 2.43 -9.39
C ALA A 36 -4.30 1.11 -8.90
N ALA A 37 -3.26 0.60 -9.57
CA ALA A 37 -2.55 -0.62 -9.16
C ALA A 37 -1.85 -0.45 -7.80
N GLN A 38 -1.15 0.68 -7.59
CA GLN A 38 -0.52 0.98 -6.30
C GLN A 38 -1.53 1.13 -5.18
N PHE A 39 -2.65 1.81 -5.45
CA PHE A 39 -3.72 1.99 -4.48
C PHE A 39 -4.34 0.65 -4.08
N LYS A 40 -4.66 -0.21 -5.06
CA LYS A 40 -5.18 -1.56 -4.79
C LYS A 40 -4.22 -2.41 -3.97
N THR A 41 -2.93 -2.39 -4.30
CA THR A 41 -1.90 -3.10 -3.53
C THR A 41 -1.85 -2.63 -2.08
N ARG A 42 -1.91 -1.31 -1.85
CA ARG A 42 -1.95 -0.76 -0.49
C ARG A 42 -3.22 -1.17 0.23
N GLN A 43 -4.38 -1.11 -0.43
CA GLN A 43 -5.67 -1.52 0.13
C GLN A 43 -5.66 -2.99 0.56
N ASP A 44 -5.13 -3.89 -0.25
CA ASP A 44 -5.05 -5.32 0.08
C ASP A 44 -4.13 -5.56 1.28
N SER A 45 -3.03 -4.80 1.37
CA SER A 45 -2.14 -4.88 2.52
C SER A 45 -2.73 -4.29 3.81
N MET A 46 -3.82 -3.51 3.76
CA MET A 46 -4.43 -2.93 4.96
C MET A 46 -5.11 -3.96 5.85
N LEU A 47 -5.55 -5.09 5.31
CA LEU A 47 -6.19 -6.15 6.08
C LEU A 47 -5.25 -7.36 6.14
N THR A 48 -4.75 -7.63 7.34
CA THR A 48 -3.78 -8.71 7.55
C THR A 48 -4.38 -9.79 8.45
N LEU A 49 -4.11 -11.06 8.11
CA LEU A 49 -4.47 -12.21 8.93
C LEU A 49 -3.19 -12.81 9.52
N PHE A 50 -3.13 -12.89 10.85
CA PHE A 50 -2.04 -13.57 11.55
C PHE A 50 -2.57 -14.78 12.33
N HIS A 51 -1.79 -15.85 12.34
CA HIS A 51 -2.02 -17.01 13.19
C HIS A 51 -1.14 -16.93 14.43
N VAL A 52 -1.71 -17.22 15.59
CA VAL A 52 -1.02 -17.14 16.89
C VAL A 52 -1.13 -18.46 17.62
N ASP A 53 0.01 -18.99 18.07
CA ASP A 53 0.13 -20.11 19.00
C ASP A 53 1.17 -19.73 20.07
N GLN A 54 0.72 -19.50 21.30
CA GLN A 54 1.58 -19.07 22.40
C GLN A 54 2.62 -20.14 22.81
N ALA A 55 2.31 -21.42 22.58
CA ALA A 55 3.14 -22.54 23.02
C ALA A 55 4.24 -22.87 22.01
N LEU A 56 3.92 -22.84 20.70
CA LEU A 56 4.82 -23.27 19.63
C LEU A 56 5.23 -22.15 18.66
N GLY A 57 4.58 -21.00 18.72
CA GLY A 57 4.86 -19.87 17.84
C GLY A 57 6.12 -19.08 18.23
N SER A 58 6.53 -18.19 17.33
CA SER A 58 7.66 -17.29 17.51
C SER A 58 7.35 -15.89 16.98
N ASP A 59 7.70 -14.85 17.72
CA ASP A 59 7.53 -13.46 17.28
C ASP A 59 8.56 -13.04 16.22
N ALA A 60 9.50 -13.92 15.86
CA ALA A 60 10.32 -13.76 14.66
C ALA A 60 9.70 -14.41 13.42
N ALA A 61 8.65 -15.22 13.58
CA ALA A 61 7.98 -15.91 12.48
C ALA A 61 7.15 -14.94 11.61
N THR A 62 6.65 -15.41 10.47
CA THR A 62 5.83 -14.60 9.55
C THR A 62 4.39 -14.41 10.04
N GLY A 63 3.90 -15.30 10.91
CA GLY A 63 2.50 -15.34 11.34
C GLY A 63 1.58 -16.10 10.38
N ALA A 64 2.16 -16.90 9.50
CA ALA A 64 1.44 -17.88 8.69
C ALA A 64 1.02 -19.10 9.53
N LEU A 65 0.18 -19.97 8.97
CA LEU A 65 -0.34 -21.14 9.69
C LEU A 65 0.76 -22.14 10.09
N ASP A 66 1.76 -22.32 9.23
CA ASP A 66 2.94 -23.17 9.41
C ASP A 66 4.03 -22.52 10.27
N ALA A 67 3.99 -21.19 10.40
CA ALA A 67 4.93 -20.40 11.20
C ALA A 67 4.18 -19.31 12.00
N PRO A 68 3.40 -19.70 13.03
CA PRO A 68 2.56 -18.77 13.77
C PRO A 68 3.37 -17.84 14.68
N LEU A 69 2.81 -16.66 14.95
CA LEU A 69 3.34 -15.75 15.96
C LEU A 69 3.10 -16.31 17.36
N LYS A 70 3.92 -15.85 18.32
CA LYS A 70 3.77 -16.27 19.72
C LYS A 70 2.78 -15.38 20.46
N LEU A 71 2.86 -14.07 20.23
CA LEU A 71 2.09 -13.06 20.96
C LEU A 71 1.09 -12.32 20.07
N LEU A 72 -0.07 -12.01 20.63
CA LEU A 72 -1.06 -11.11 20.04
C LEU A 72 -0.49 -9.71 19.78
N ASP A 73 0.33 -9.20 20.69
CA ASP A 73 0.96 -7.88 20.58
C ASP A 73 1.84 -7.76 19.34
N GLU A 74 2.47 -8.86 18.93
CA GLU A 74 3.28 -8.83 17.72
C GLU A 74 2.42 -8.74 16.46
N ALA A 75 1.26 -9.42 16.44
CA ALA A 75 0.31 -9.26 15.35
C ALA A 75 -0.20 -7.81 15.26
N LEU A 76 -0.52 -7.20 16.40
CA LEU A 76 -0.96 -5.80 16.48
C LEU A 76 0.14 -4.82 16.06
N ARG A 77 1.37 -5.02 16.52
CA ARG A 77 2.53 -4.18 16.17
C ARG A 77 2.84 -4.22 14.67
N ARG A 78 2.67 -5.38 14.04
CA ARG A 78 2.86 -5.58 12.59
C ARG A 78 1.69 -5.10 11.74
N THR A 79 0.57 -4.75 12.37
CA THR A 79 -0.59 -4.23 11.64
C THR A 79 -0.24 -2.86 11.04
N PRO A 80 -0.46 -2.65 9.73
CA PRO A 80 -0.20 -1.38 9.11
C PRO A 80 -1.06 -0.27 9.73
N ALA A 81 -0.52 0.94 9.81
CA ALA A 81 -1.22 2.08 10.37
C ALA A 81 -2.50 2.39 9.58
N GLY A 82 -3.65 2.49 10.26
CA GLY A 82 -4.96 2.69 9.63
C GLY A 82 -5.56 1.43 8.98
N GLY A 83 -4.85 0.30 9.02
CA GLY A 83 -5.34 -1.00 8.62
C GLY A 83 -6.02 -1.78 9.74
N GLY A 84 -6.49 -2.97 9.41
CA GLY A 84 -7.08 -3.93 10.33
C GLY A 84 -6.26 -5.21 10.41
N CYS A 85 -6.29 -5.84 11.57
CA CYS A 85 -5.72 -7.15 11.77
C CYS A 85 -6.80 -8.11 12.25
N THR A 86 -6.88 -9.26 11.60
CA THR A 86 -7.59 -10.42 12.12
C THR A 86 -6.56 -11.36 12.71
N VAL A 87 -6.76 -11.79 13.95
CA VAL A 87 -5.89 -12.78 14.58
C VAL A 87 -6.65 -14.08 14.77
N ARG A 88 -6.10 -15.17 14.25
CA ARG A 88 -6.62 -16.52 14.45
C ARG A 88 -5.77 -17.24 15.48
N LEU A 89 -6.37 -17.51 16.63
CA LEU A 89 -5.76 -18.31 17.68
C LEU A 89 -5.82 -19.79 17.28
N LEU A 90 -4.66 -20.46 17.21
CA LEU A 90 -4.58 -21.89 16.92
C LEU A 90 -4.85 -22.74 18.18
N LYS A 91 -4.58 -22.18 19.35
CA LYS A 91 -4.81 -22.78 20.67
C LYS A 91 -5.25 -21.71 21.66
N LEU A 92 -5.62 -22.14 22.87
CA LEU A 92 -5.92 -21.24 23.97
C LEU A 92 -4.73 -20.30 24.21
N HIS A 93 -4.99 -19.01 24.27
CA HIS A 93 -3.99 -17.98 24.49
C HIS A 93 -4.24 -17.31 25.85
N ALA A 94 -3.31 -17.46 26.78
CA ALA A 94 -3.39 -16.81 28.08
C ALA A 94 -2.94 -15.36 27.95
N VAL A 95 -3.85 -14.42 28.21
CA VAL A 95 -3.55 -12.98 28.21
C VAL A 95 -3.04 -12.60 29.59
N GLY A 96 -1.72 -12.39 29.71
CA GLY A 96 -1.10 -11.95 30.94
C GLY A 96 -1.07 -10.43 31.02
N GLY A 97 -2.08 -9.83 31.66
CA GLY A 97 -2.15 -8.38 31.92
C GLY A 97 -3.20 -7.66 31.09
N HIS A 98 -3.79 -6.61 31.67
CA HIS A 98 -4.69 -5.71 30.95
C HIS A 98 -3.91 -5.03 29.82
N HIS A 99 -4.10 -5.48 28.58
CA HIS A 99 -3.62 -4.73 27.41
C HIS A 99 -4.49 -3.49 27.25
N ASP A 100 -3.99 -2.37 27.76
CA ASP A 100 -4.61 -1.08 27.56
C ASP A 100 -4.39 -0.67 26.09
N LEU A 101 -5.42 -0.89 25.26
CA LEU A 101 -5.44 -0.56 23.83
C LEU A 101 -5.26 0.96 23.57
N GLN A 102 -5.16 1.77 24.63
CA GLN A 102 -4.91 3.21 24.58
C GLN A 102 -3.43 3.59 24.43
N GLN A 103 -2.49 2.65 24.54
CA GLN A 103 -1.05 2.92 24.32
C GLN A 103 -0.61 2.89 22.84
N ILE A 104 -1.51 3.22 21.91
CA ILE A 104 -1.08 3.57 20.55
C ILE A 104 -0.32 4.90 20.68
N PRO A 105 0.98 4.97 20.33
CA PRO A 105 1.77 6.19 20.52
C PRO A 105 1.07 7.37 19.84
N ALA A 106 0.87 8.46 20.60
CA ALA A 106 0.13 9.66 20.20
C ALA A 106 0.63 10.26 18.85
N ASP A 107 1.85 9.94 18.44
CA ASP A 107 2.43 10.26 17.14
C ASP A 107 1.66 9.70 15.93
N ARG A 108 0.81 8.67 16.12
CA ARG A 108 -0.07 8.16 15.05
C ARG A 108 -1.35 8.99 14.88
N VAL A 109 -1.79 9.73 15.91
CA VAL A 109 -2.98 10.58 15.85
C VAL A 109 -2.65 11.97 15.26
N ALA A 110 -1.43 12.47 15.49
CA ALA A 110 -1.00 13.79 15.03
C ALA A 110 -0.88 13.92 13.50
N ARG A 111 -0.75 12.82 12.75
CA ARG A 111 -0.69 12.84 11.27
C ARG A 111 -2.05 12.90 10.56
N ARG A 112 -3.15 13.07 11.29
CA ARG A 112 -4.49 13.23 10.70
C ARG A 112 -4.88 14.69 10.41
N HIS A 113 -4.04 15.66 10.76
CA HIS A 113 -4.33 17.10 10.61
C HIS A 113 -3.34 17.88 9.72
N GLN A 114 -2.51 17.22 8.91
CA GLN A 114 -1.54 17.89 8.02
C GLN A 114 -1.51 17.35 6.58
N ALA A 115 -2.59 16.73 6.09
CA ALA A 115 -2.75 16.38 4.68
C ALA A 115 -4.05 16.97 4.13
#